data_AF-A0A947M0T9-F1
#
_entry.id   AF-A0A947M0T9-F1
#
_cell.length_a   1.000
_cell.length_b   1.000
_cell.length_c   1.000
_cell.angle_alpha   90.00
_cell.angle_beta   90.00
_cell.angle_gamma   90.00
#
_symmetry.space_group_name_H-M   'P 1'
#
loop_
_entity.id
_entity.type
_entity.pdbx_description
1 polymer ?
#
loop_
_entity_poly.entity_id
_entity_poly.type
_entity_poly.pdbx_seq_one_letter_code
_entity_poly.pdbx_strand_id
1 'polypeptide(L)' 'TDKDEEALKAPIREKYEREGHPYYASARLWDDGVIDPIDTRRVLGLAISASLNAPIEETKYGVFRM' A
#
# COMPACT_ATOMS: atom_id res chain seq x y z
N THR A 1 -16.63 -30.17 -12.51
CA THR A 1 -17.72 -30.12 -11.51
C THR A 1 -17.43 -28.97 -10.56
N ASP A 2 -18.41 -28.47 -9.80
CA ASP A 2 -18.20 -27.35 -8.86
C ASP A 2 -17.05 -27.63 -7.87
N LYS A 3 -16.82 -28.92 -7.53
CA LYS A 3 -15.69 -29.33 -6.69
C LYS A 3 -14.32 -29.14 -7.36
N ASP A 4 -14.22 -29.38 -8.66
CA ASP A 4 -12.97 -29.18 -9.40
C ASP A 4 -12.64 -27.68 -9.54
N GLU A 5 -13.69 -26.86 -9.72
CA GLU A 5 -13.56 -25.40 -9.78
C GLU A 5 -13.13 -24.81 -8.43
N GLU A 6 -13.74 -25.27 -7.34
CA GLU A 6 -13.35 -24.85 -5.99
C GLU A 6 -11.93 -25.32 -5.62
N ALA A 7 -11.55 -26.54 -6.00
CA ALA A 7 -10.19 -27.04 -5.81
C ALA A 7 -9.12 -26.19 -6.55
N LEU A 8 -9.47 -25.62 -7.70
CA LEU A 8 -8.60 -24.71 -8.44
C LEU A 8 -8.53 -23.31 -7.81
N LYS A 9 -9.68 -22.77 -7.38
CA LYS A 9 -9.76 -21.39 -6.87
C LYS A 9 -9.29 -21.23 -5.42
N ALA A 10 -9.49 -22.23 -4.57
CA ALA A 10 -9.11 -22.19 -3.17
C ALA A 10 -7.65 -21.77 -2.93
N PRO A 11 -6.63 -22.41 -3.55
CA PRO A 11 -5.23 -22.03 -3.32
C PRO A 11 -4.90 -20.62 -3.85
N ILE A 12 -5.60 -20.16 -4.90
CA ILE A 12 -5.42 -18.80 -5.43
C ILE A 12 -5.95 -17.80 -4.41
N ARG A 13 -7.16 -17.99 -3.89
CA ARG A 13 -7.72 -17.09 -2.85
C ARG A 13 -6.82 -17.04 -1.61
N GLU A 14 -6.35 -18.20 -1.14
CA GLU A 14 -5.43 -18.27 0.00
C GLU A 14 -4.13 -17.52 -0.26
N LYS A 15 -3.57 -17.65 -1.47
CA LYS A 15 -2.37 -16.91 -1.87
C LYS A 15 -2.62 -15.40 -1.80
N TYR A 16 -3.72 -14.92 -2.35
CA TYR A 16 -4.05 -13.50 -2.36
C TYR A 16 -4.31 -12.96 -0.94
N GLU A 17 -4.97 -13.73 -0.08
CA GLU A 17 -5.17 -13.35 1.32
C GLU A 17 -3.83 -13.21 2.05
N ARG A 18 -2.94 -14.21 1.90
CA ARG A 18 -1.63 -14.20 2.55
C ARG A 18 -0.74 -13.07 2.04
N GLU A 19 -0.67 -12.90 0.72
CA GLU A 19 0.25 -11.95 0.10
C GLU A 19 -0.30 -10.52 0.05
N GLY A 20 -1.61 -10.36 0.17
CA GLY A 20 -2.30 -9.07 0.31
C GLY A 20 -2.43 -8.57 1.75
N HIS A 21 -2.14 -9.41 2.75
CA HIS A 21 -2.22 -9.01 4.15
C HIS A 21 -1.21 -7.88 4.46
N PRO A 22 -1.56 -6.86 5.25
CA PRO A 22 -0.67 -5.72 5.53
C PRO A 22 0.73 -6.11 6.02
N TYR A 23 0.83 -7.10 6.92
CA TYR A 23 2.13 -7.60 7.39
C TYR A 23 3.00 -8.26 6.31
N TYR A 24 2.41 -8.80 5.24
CA TYR A 24 3.19 -9.35 4.13
C TYR A 24 3.90 -8.23 3.36
N ALA A 25 3.23 -7.10 3.17
CA ALA A 25 3.76 -5.90 2.53
C ALA A 25 4.83 -5.23 3.41
N SER A 26 4.54 -4.97 4.69
CA SER A 26 5.49 -4.29 5.60
C SER A 26 6.75 -5.11 5.86
N ALA A 27 6.66 -6.45 5.91
CA ALA A 27 7.83 -7.32 6.03
C ALA A 27 8.79 -7.23 4.84
N ARG A 28 8.34 -6.63 3.72
CA ARG A 28 9.10 -6.41 2.48
C ARG A 28 9.37 -4.95 2.19
N LEU A 29 9.00 -4.05 3.11
CA LEU A 29 9.15 -2.60 2.96
C LEU A 29 8.46 -2.05 1.71
N TRP A 30 7.32 -2.64 1.33
CA TRP A 30 6.46 -2.04 0.29
C TRP A 30 5.74 -0.80 0.80
N ASP A 31 5.59 -0.72 2.12
CA ASP A 31 5.14 0.43 2.90
C ASP A 31 6.14 0.71 4.02
N ASP A 32 6.07 1.92 4.58
CA ASP A 32 6.91 2.35 5.72
C ASP A 32 6.37 1.90 7.09
N GLY A 33 5.29 1.11 7.11
CA GLY A 33 4.70 0.52 8.31
C GLY A 33 3.17 0.57 8.37
N VAL A 34 2.57 -0.45 8.98
CA VAL A 34 1.16 -0.46 9.37
C VAL A 34 0.97 0.39 10.62
N ILE A 35 -0.01 1.28 10.58
CA ILE A 35 -0.35 2.18 11.70
C ILE A 35 -1.75 1.89 12.24
N ASP A 36 -1.98 2.23 13.50
CA ASP A 36 -3.34 2.30 14.05
C ASP A 36 -4.14 3.36 13.28
N PRO A 37 -5.34 3.06 12.75
CA PRO A 37 -6.16 4.03 12.04
C PRO A 37 -6.39 5.35 12.81
N ILE A 38 -6.45 5.32 14.14
CA ILE A 38 -6.65 6.54 14.96
C ILE A 38 -5.43 7.48 14.90
N ASP A 39 -4.25 6.95 14.61
CA ASP A 39 -3.00 7.70 14.57
C ASP A 39 -2.75 8.40 13.23
N THR A 40 -3.59 8.17 12.22
CA THR A 40 -3.42 8.72 10.86
C THR A 40 -3.13 10.23 10.87
N ARG A 41 -3.88 11.02 11.66
CA ARG A 41 -3.69 12.48 11.75
C ARG A 41 -2.30 12.83 12.30
N ARG A 42 -1.85 12.12 13.33
CA ARG A 42 -0.56 12.36 13.99
C ARG A 42 0.59 12.03 13.05
N VAL A 43 0.52 10.86 12.40
CA VAL A 43 1.54 10.40 11.45
C VAL A 43 1.67 11.38 10.28
N LEU A 44 0.56 11.76 9.64
CA LEU A 44 0.57 12.74 8.54
C LEU A 44 1.08 14.11 8.99
N GLY A 45 0.66 14.60 10.16
CA GLY A 45 1.11 15.88 10.68
C GLY A 45 2.63 15.94 10.88
N LEU A 46 3.22 14.87 11.41
CA LEU A 46 4.68 14.76 11.59
C LEU A 46 5.40 14.61 10.23
N ALA A 47 4.89 13.77 9.33
CA ALA A 47 5.49 13.54 8.01
C ALA A 47 5.51 14.82 7.16
N ILE A 48 4.43 15.60 7.17
CA ILE A 48 4.35 16.92 6.50
C ILE A 48 5.33 17.89 7.15
N SER A 49 5.33 18.00 8.49
CA SER A 49 6.28 18.88 9.19
C SER A 49 7.74 18.53 8.86
N ALA A 50 8.07 17.24 8.71
CA ALA A 50 9.41 16.80 8.35
C ALA A 50 9.76 17.16 6.89
N SER A 51 8.84 16.94 5.95
CA SER A 51 9.06 17.20 4.52
C SER A 51 9.21 18.69 4.18
N LEU A 52 8.66 19.60 4.99
CA LEU A 52 8.85 21.06 4.86
C LEU A 52 10.26 21.56 5.18
N ASN A 53 11.19 20.69 5.59
CA ASN A 53 12.61 21.06 5.73
C ASN A 53 13.34 21.10 4.38
N ALA A 54 12.73 20.60 3.30
CA ALA A 54 13.22 20.72 1.93
C ALA A 54 12.43 21.79 1.16
N PRO A 55 13.05 22.49 0.18
CA PRO A 55 12.32 23.42 -0.68
C PRO A 55 11.28 22.69 -1.53
N ILE A 56 10.14 23.34 -1.77
CA ILE A 56 9.12 22.83 -2.68
C ILE A 56 9.57 23.07 -4.13
N GLU A 57 9.72 22.01 -4.91
CA GLU A 57 10.16 22.08 -6.31
C GLU A 57 9.03 22.41 -7.28
N GLU A 58 9.38 23.00 -8.43
CA GLU A 58 8.43 23.20 -9.53
C GLU A 58 8.12 21.87 -10.22
N THR A 59 6.83 21.56 -10.43
CA THR A 59 6.40 20.33 -11.13
C THR A 59 6.40 20.53 -12.65
N LYS A 60 7.11 19.66 -13.37
CA LYS A 60 7.12 19.61 -14.85
C LYS A 60 6.44 18.34 -15.33
N TYR A 61 5.26 18.47 -15.92
CA TYR A 61 4.51 17.33 -16.45
C TYR A 61 5.03 16.87 -17.81
N GLY A 62 4.80 15.60 -18.13
CA GLY A 62 4.99 15.04 -19.47
C GLY A 62 3.83 15.35 -20.42
N VAL A 63 3.78 14.64 -21.55
CA VAL A 63 2.71 14.78 -22.54
C VAL A 63 1.43 14.12 -22.03
N PHE A 64 0.33 14.87 -22.00
CA PHE A 64 -1.00 14.32 -21.78
C PHE A 64 -1.54 13.70 -23.08
N ARG A 65 -1.93 12.41 -23.02
CA ARG A 65 -2.66 11.74 -24.10
C ARG A 65 -4.14 12.08 -23.97
N MET A 66 -4.66 12.87 -24.91
CA MET A 66 -6.07 13.20 -25.05
C MET A 66 -6.84 12.13 -25.80
#